data_AF-A0A6P6B6K5-F1
#
_entry.id   AF-A0A6P6B6K5-F1
#
_cell.length_a   1.000
_cell.length_b   1.000
_cell.length_c   1.000
_cell.angle_alpha   90.00
_cell.angle_beta   90.00
_cell.angle_gamma   90.00
#
_symmetry.space_group_name_H-M   'P 1'
#
loop_
_entity.id
_entity.type
_entity.pdbx_description
1 polymer ?
#
loop_
_entity_poly.entity_id
_entity_poly.type
_entity_poly.pdbx_seq_one_letter_code
_entity_poly.pdbx_strand_id
1 'polypeptide(L)'
;MGDFSIQISTNLVNRLAEDDEKLKKRTKKTKNRVPREPQQPKTKVDQKQISHDSERQKGITGTGWPVPPPLFLPVNQPPYSASAELDAIRSVIKESENVVEKLRKQEENMVQEVTQKAKDLHDKEFKIPDPKPMLCLVENNAWMACYKENANDLTKCASLAQNFADCARRVRQLAKSAD
;
A
#
# COMPACT_ATOMS: atom_id res chain seq x y z
N MET A 1 -16.12 37.62 -13.42
CA MET A 1 -15.27 36.41 -13.46
C MET A 1 -13.86 36.88 -13.25
N GLY A 2 -13.20 36.48 -12.16
CA GLY A 2 -11.85 36.93 -11.84
C GLY A 2 -10.83 36.01 -12.50
N ASP A 3 -9.85 36.61 -13.17
CA ASP A 3 -8.79 35.88 -13.86
C ASP A 3 -7.76 35.37 -12.83
N PHE A 4 -7.71 34.07 -12.61
CA PHE A 4 -6.69 33.44 -11.77
C PHE A 4 -5.45 33.15 -12.63
N SER A 5 -4.38 33.92 -12.43
CA SER A 5 -3.07 33.63 -13.00
C SER A 5 -2.31 32.68 -12.07
N ILE A 6 -2.07 31.46 -12.53
CA ILE A 6 -1.26 30.48 -11.80
C ILE A 6 0.21 30.75 -12.14
N GLN A 7 0.96 31.26 -11.16
CA GLN A 7 2.41 31.40 -11.27
C GLN A 7 3.09 30.13 -10.76
N ILE A 8 3.63 29.33 -11.68
CA ILE A 8 4.41 28.13 -11.33
C ILE A 8 5.86 28.56 -11.11
N SER A 9 6.36 28.32 -9.91
CA SER A 9 7.77 28.57 -9.58
C SER A 9 8.67 27.63 -10.39
N THR A 10 9.72 28.17 -11.00
CA THR A 10 10.75 27.41 -11.73
C THR A 10 11.43 26.35 -10.87
N ASN A 11 11.46 26.54 -9.55
CA ASN A 11 12.00 25.57 -8.61
C ASN A 11 11.15 24.28 -8.53
N LEU A 12 9.82 24.41 -8.70
CA LEU A 12 8.92 23.25 -8.76
C LEU A 12 9.16 22.42 -10.03
N VAL A 13 9.42 23.09 -11.16
CA VAL A 13 9.69 22.44 -12.44
C VAL A 13 11.00 21.65 -12.37
N ASN A 14 12.05 22.21 -11.79
CA ASN A 14 13.34 21.53 -11.65
C ASN A 14 13.26 20.31 -10.74
N ARG A 15 12.49 20.39 -9.64
CA ARG A 15 12.27 19.23 -8.75
C ARG A 15 11.56 18.07 -9.43
N LEU A 16 10.56 18.35 -10.26
CA LEU A 16 9.84 17.32 -11.01
C LEU A 16 10.70 16.68 -12.11
N ALA A 17 11.61 17.45 -12.71
CA ALA A 17 12.53 16.95 -13.73
C ALA A 17 13.67 16.08 -13.15
N GLU A 18 14.10 16.32 -11.91
CA GLU A 18 15.19 15.56 -11.28
C GLU A 18 14.76 14.20 -10.71
N ASP A 19 13.48 14.03 -10.34
CA ASP A 19 12.97 12.79 -9.74
C ASP A 19 12.89 11.61 -10.75
N ASP A 20 12.80 11.89 -12.06
CA ASP A 20 12.73 10.85 -13.09
C ASP A 20 14.11 10.20 -13.41
N GLU A 21 15.22 10.92 -13.20
CA GLU A 21 16.54 10.48 -13.67
C GLU A 21 17.30 9.54 -12.70
N LYS A 22 16.86 9.38 -11.44
CA LYS A 22 17.65 8.65 -10.42
C LYS A 22 17.01 7.43 -9.76
N LEU A 23 15.81 7.01 -10.14
CA LEU A 23 15.20 5.79 -9.59
C LEU A 23 15.52 4.54 -10.44
N LYS A 24 16.81 4.20 -10.55
CA LYS A 24 17.26 2.86 -10.98
C LYS A 24 17.87 2.07 -9.82
N LYS A 25 17.10 1.05 -9.40
CA LYS A 25 17.52 -0.24 -8.80
C LYS A 25 18.25 -0.24 -7.44
N ARG A 26 17.54 -0.67 -6.39
CA ARG A 26 17.89 -1.90 -5.60
C ARG A 26 16.82 -2.22 -4.55
N THR A 27 16.05 -3.29 -4.77
CA THR A 27 15.23 -3.92 -3.74
C THR A 27 16.13 -4.71 -2.79
N LYS A 28 16.33 -4.25 -1.56
CA LYS A 28 16.95 -5.04 -0.48
C LYS A 28 15.92 -5.25 0.62
N LYS A 29 15.50 -6.50 0.81
CA LYS A 29 14.61 -6.98 1.88
C LYS A 29 15.12 -6.54 3.26
N THR A 30 14.26 -5.90 4.05
CA THR A 30 14.49 -5.68 5.48
C THR A 30 13.43 -6.45 6.26
N LYS A 31 13.88 -7.32 7.17
CA LYS A 31 13.03 -8.11 8.09
C LYS A 31 12.31 -7.18 9.08
N ASN A 32 11.02 -7.41 9.29
CA ASN A 32 10.23 -6.79 10.36
C ASN A 32 10.74 -7.22 11.73
N ARG A 33 10.97 -6.24 12.63
CA ARG A 33 11.07 -6.47 14.07
C ARG A 33 9.95 -5.68 14.76
N VAL A 34 9.17 -6.40 15.55
CA VAL A 34 7.98 -5.98 16.31
C VAL A 34 8.30 -4.81 17.26
N PRO A 35 7.44 -3.77 17.37
CA PRO A 35 7.54 -2.77 18.42
C PRO A 35 7.01 -3.29 19.77
N ARG A 36 7.78 -3.09 20.84
CA ARG A 36 7.37 -3.30 22.23
C ARG A 36 7.23 -1.93 22.90
N GLU A 37 6.17 -1.80 23.70
CA GLU A 37 5.67 -0.64 24.47
C GLU A 37 6.70 0.08 25.40
N PRO A 38 6.36 1.26 25.99
CA PRO A 38 7.25 2.39 26.17
C PRO A 38 7.87 2.45 27.58
N GLN A 39 9.13 2.88 27.65
CA GLN A 39 9.74 3.27 28.92
C GLN A 39 10.17 4.74 28.91
N GLN A 40 9.65 5.44 29.92
CA GLN A 40 9.93 6.76 30.50
C GLN A 40 11.10 7.61 29.96
N PRO A 41 10.90 8.94 29.85
CA PRO A 41 11.98 9.88 29.54
C PRO A 41 12.89 10.13 30.76
N LYS A 42 14.19 9.93 30.57
CA LYS A 42 15.24 10.35 31.50
C LYS A 42 15.61 11.82 31.28
N THR A 43 15.69 12.51 32.40
CA THR A 43 16.22 13.83 32.70
C THR A 43 17.63 14.12 32.14
N LYS A 44 17.78 15.28 31.50
CA LYS A 44 18.99 16.15 31.42
C LYS A 44 18.46 17.58 31.18
N VAL A 45 18.27 18.42 32.21
CA VAL A 45 19.25 19.34 32.82
C VAL A 45 20.09 20.10 31.80
N ASP A 46 19.64 21.32 31.47
CA ASP A 46 20.50 22.46 31.19
C ASP A 46 20.00 23.62 32.06
N GLN A 47 20.70 23.84 33.17
CA GLN A 47 20.43 24.83 34.20
C GLN A 47 21.33 26.04 33.94
N LYS A 48 20.76 27.13 33.41
CA LYS A 48 21.44 28.43 33.34
C LYS A 48 21.42 29.05 34.74
N GLN A 49 22.44 28.79 35.54
CA GLN A 49 22.72 29.50 36.79
C GLN A 49 23.18 30.93 36.49
N ILE A 50 22.40 31.91 36.93
CA ILE A 50 22.91 33.25 37.25
C ILE A 50 23.00 33.25 38.78
N SER A 51 24.18 32.96 39.30
CA SER A 51 24.47 33.06 40.73
C SER A 51 25.02 34.45 40.99
N HIS A 52 24.26 35.21 41.75
CA HIS A 52 24.56 36.56 42.20
C HIS A 52 25.78 36.54 43.13
N ASP A 53 26.76 37.37 42.81
CA ASP A 53 27.90 37.67 43.67
C ASP A 53 27.43 38.51 44.86
N SER A 54 28.00 38.21 46.02
CA SER A 54 27.63 38.77 47.31
C SER A 54 28.76 39.68 47.76
N GLU A 55 28.68 40.96 47.40
CA GLU A 55 29.51 41.98 48.00
C GLU A 55 28.65 42.94 48.83
N ARG A 56 29.05 43.01 50.10
CA ARG A 56 28.55 43.92 51.11
C ARG A 56 28.74 45.37 50.65
N GLN A 57 27.69 46.17 50.70
CA GLN A 57 27.86 47.60 50.95
C GLN A 57 26.71 48.17 51.78
N LYS A 58 27.11 49.13 52.60
CA LYS A 58 26.54 49.55 53.88
C LYS A 58 25.73 50.83 53.67
N GLY A 59 24.53 50.88 54.25
CA GLY A 59 23.85 52.11 54.69
C GLY A 59 23.13 52.93 53.62
N ILE A 60 21.83 53.18 53.81
CA ILE A 60 21.28 54.39 54.46
C ILE A 60 19.73 54.32 54.37
N THR A 61 19.13 54.88 55.41
CA THR A 61 17.72 55.00 55.80
C THR A 61 16.72 55.48 54.74
N GLY A 62 15.49 54.97 54.78
CA GLY A 62 14.31 55.57 54.13
C GLY A 62 13.00 54.82 54.43
N THR A 63 12.11 55.47 55.17
CA THR A 63 10.79 55.06 55.67
C THR A 63 9.73 54.90 54.57
N GLY A 64 8.83 53.89 54.63
CA GLY A 64 7.48 54.00 54.03
C GLY A 64 6.81 52.76 53.40
N TRP A 65 5.82 52.20 54.13
CA TRP A 65 4.64 51.39 53.76
C TRP A 65 4.77 49.96 53.14
N PRO A 66 4.03 48.96 53.67
CA PRO A 66 3.98 47.63 53.07
C PRO A 66 3.06 47.61 51.84
N VAL A 67 3.60 47.23 50.69
CA VAL A 67 2.83 46.94 49.48
C VAL A 67 2.13 45.58 49.67
N PRO A 68 0.79 45.48 49.61
CA PRO A 68 0.12 44.19 49.67
C PRO A 68 0.40 43.39 48.38
N PRO A 69 0.54 42.05 48.46
CA PRO A 69 0.80 41.23 47.28
C PRO A 69 -0.39 41.27 46.31
N PRO A 70 -0.17 41.18 44.99
CA PRO A 70 -1.25 41.18 44.01
C PRO A 70 -2.10 39.93 44.22
N LEU A 71 -3.36 40.12 44.57
CA LEU A 71 -4.35 39.05 44.59
C LEU A 71 -4.70 38.73 43.14
N PHE A 72 -4.29 37.55 42.65
CA PHE A 72 -4.79 36.99 41.41
C PHE A 72 -6.26 36.62 41.62
N LEU A 73 -7.18 37.48 41.15
CA LEU A 73 -8.57 37.12 40.99
C LEU A 73 -8.68 36.06 39.89
N PRO A 74 -9.53 35.03 40.04
CA PRO A 74 -9.74 34.07 38.97
C PRO A 74 -10.27 34.80 37.74
N VAL A 75 -9.60 34.56 36.61
CA VAL A 75 -9.98 35.03 35.29
C VAL A 75 -11.44 34.60 35.05
N ASN A 76 -12.31 35.57 34.76
CA ASN A 76 -13.69 35.32 34.36
C ASN A 76 -13.70 34.25 33.26
N GLN A 77 -14.43 33.15 33.50
CA GLN A 77 -14.66 32.14 32.48
C GLN A 77 -15.32 32.79 31.25
N PRO A 78 -14.98 32.39 30.02
CA PRO A 78 -15.63 32.90 28.82
C PRO A 78 -17.16 32.72 28.91
N PRO A 79 -17.96 33.57 28.24
CA PRO A 79 -19.43 33.53 28.33
C PRO A 79 -20.07 32.32 27.65
N TYR A 80 -19.27 31.42 27.08
CA TYR A 80 -19.76 30.20 26.45
C TYR A 80 -20.02 29.16 27.54
N SER A 81 -21.27 28.71 27.64
CA SER A 81 -21.57 27.57 28.50
C SER A 81 -20.77 26.38 28.00
N ALA A 82 -20.03 25.71 28.89
CA ALA A 82 -19.28 24.50 28.56
C ALA A 82 -20.14 23.42 27.86
N SER A 83 -21.47 23.49 28.01
CA SER A 83 -22.43 22.66 27.30
C SER A 83 -22.44 22.90 25.78
N ALA A 84 -22.32 24.15 25.32
CA ALA A 84 -22.40 24.48 23.89
C ALA A 84 -21.18 23.97 23.11
N GLU A 85 -19.98 24.05 23.71
CA GLU A 85 -18.76 23.47 23.13
C GLU A 85 -18.84 21.94 23.05
N LEU A 86 -19.36 21.29 24.10
CA LEU A 86 -19.55 19.84 24.10
C LEU A 86 -20.55 19.38 23.04
N ASP A 87 -21.64 20.13 22.85
CA ASP A 87 -22.64 19.80 21.83
C ASP A 87 -22.10 20.03 20.41
N ALA A 88 -21.28 21.07 20.20
CA ALA A 88 -20.56 21.27 18.94
C ALA A 88 -19.62 20.09 18.63
N ILE A 89 -18.85 19.63 19.63
CA ILE A 89 -17.96 18.46 19.47
C ILE A 89 -18.77 17.20 19.13
N ARG A 90 -19.87 16.94 19.84
CA ARG A 90 -20.76 15.80 19.55
C ARG A 90 -21.34 15.87 18.13
N SER A 91 -21.71 17.07 17.67
CA SER A 91 -22.22 17.27 16.32
C SER A 91 -21.17 16.91 15.27
N VAL A 92 -19.92 17.35 15.45
CA VAL A 92 -18.81 17.02 14.53
C VAL A 92 -18.54 15.51 14.54
N ILE A 93 -18.55 14.86 15.70
CA ILE A 93 -18.37 13.40 15.78
C ILE A 93 -19.47 12.68 14.99
N LYS A 94 -20.73 13.03 15.21
CA LYS A 94 -21.86 12.44 14.49
C LYS A 94 -21.78 12.65 12.98
N GLU A 95 -21.35 13.83 12.55
CA GLU A 95 -21.12 14.11 11.13
C GLU A 95 -19.99 13.26 10.56
N SER A 96 -18.88 13.13 11.30
CA SER A 96 -17.75 12.30 10.89
C SER A 96 -18.14 10.82 10.74
N GLU A 97 -18.96 10.29 11.66
CA GLU A 97 -19.47 8.92 11.59
C GLU A 97 -20.34 8.71 10.34
N ASN A 98 -21.21 9.66 10.01
CA ASN A 98 -22.04 9.60 8.81
C ASN A 98 -21.19 9.64 7.52
N VAL A 99 -20.17 10.50 7.46
CA VAL A 99 -19.25 10.55 6.31
C VAL A 99 -18.49 9.23 6.17
N VAL A 100 -18.01 8.65 7.27
CA VAL A 100 -17.33 7.34 7.26
C VAL A 100 -18.27 6.23 6.77
N GLU A 101 -19.54 6.23 7.18
CA GLU A 101 -20.51 5.25 6.71
C GLU A 101 -20.77 5.36 5.20
N LYS A 102 -20.89 6.59 4.68
CA LYS A 102 -21.02 6.85 3.24
C LYS A 102 -19.80 6.39 2.46
N LEU A 103 -18.59 6.68 2.97
CA LEU A 103 -17.34 6.25 2.33
C LEU A 103 -17.21 4.74 2.31
N ARG A 104 -17.59 4.04 3.39
CA ARG A 104 -17.62 2.56 3.40
C ARG A 104 -18.55 2.00 2.33
N LYS A 105 -19.76 2.56 2.20
CA LYS A 105 -20.70 2.14 1.15
C LYS A 105 -20.16 2.39 -0.26
N GLN A 106 -19.47 3.52 -0.47
CA GLN A 106 -18.82 3.83 -1.74
C GLN A 106 -17.67 2.87 -2.03
N GLU A 107 -16.84 2.55 -1.05
CA GLU A 107 -15.76 1.59 -1.16
C GLU A 107 -16.30 0.19 -1.53
N GLU A 108 -17.32 -0.29 -0.82
CA GLU A 108 -17.95 -1.58 -1.10
C GLU A 108 -18.51 -1.65 -2.53
N ASN A 109 -19.21 -0.61 -2.98
CA ASN A 109 -19.73 -0.54 -4.35
C ASN A 109 -18.58 -0.53 -5.39
N MET A 110 -17.57 0.31 -5.17
CA MET A 110 -16.42 0.38 -6.08
C MET A 110 -15.67 -0.95 -6.17
N VAL A 111 -15.52 -1.67 -5.05
CA VAL A 111 -14.91 -3.01 -5.04
C VAL A 111 -15.74 -4.00 -5.86
N GLN A 112 -17.07 -3.98 -5.73
CA GLN A 112 -17.96 -4.82 -6.53
C GLN A 112 -17.85 -4.50 -8.02
N GLU A 113 -17.87 -3.23 -8.41
CA GLU A 113 -17.74 -2.79 -9.79
C GLU A 113 -16.39 -3.21 -10.40
N VAL A 114 -15.29 -2.96 -9.70
CA VAL A 114 -13.94 -3.35 -10.16
C VAL A 114 -13.82 -4.86 -10.28
N THR A 115 -14.35 -5.60 -9.32
CA THR A 115 -14.32 -7.07 -9.34
C THR A 115 -15.14 -7.62 -10.51
N GLN A 116 -16.33 -7.08 -10.75
CA GLN A 116 -17.18 -7.51 -11.85
C GLN A 116 -16.56 -7.18 -13.20
N LYS A 117 -15.98 -5.97 -13.33
CA LYS A 117 -15.27 -5.55 -14.54
C LYS A 117 -14.01 -6.37 -14.79
N ALA A 118 -13.27 -6.73 -13.75
CA ALA A 118 -12.10 -7.61 -13.87
C ALA A 118 -12.50 -9.00 -14.39
N LYS A 119 -13.59 -9.58 -13.89
CA LYS A 119 -14.14 -10.85 -14.40
C LYS A 119 -14.57 -10.74 -15.86
N ASP A 120 -15.33 -9.71 -16.20
CA ASP A 120 -15.79 -9.46 -17.58
C ASP A 120 -14.60 -9.31 -18.55
N LEU A 121 -13.57 -8.55 -18.15
CA LEU A 121 -12.36 -8.40 -18.96
C LEU A 121 -11.61 -9.72 -19.11
N HIS A 122 -11.51 -10.52 -18.05
CA HIS A 122 -10.85 -11.83 -18.10
C HIS A 122 -11.64 -12.85 -18.95
N ASP A 123 -12.97 -12.75 -18.99
CA ASP A 123 -13.79 -13.61 -19.85
C ASP A 123 -13.76 -13.19 -21.32
N LYS A 124 -13.61 -11.89 -21.56
CA LYS A 124 -13.39 -11.31 -22.90
C LYS A 124 -11.95 -11.43 -23.38
N GLU A 125 -11.01 -11.70 -22.48
CA GLU A 125 -9.64 -11.96 -22.86
C GLU A 125 -9.62 -13.16 -23.80
N PHE A 126 -8.76 -13.07 -24.83
CA PHE A 126 -8.61 -14.13 -25.80
C PHE A 126 -8.08 -15.40 -25.10
N LYS A 127 -8.99 -16.33 -24.79
CA LYS A 127 -8.62 -17.66 -24.34
C LYS A 127 -8.08 -18.40 -25.55
N ILE A 128 -6.78 -18.73 -25.50
CA ILE A 128 -6.18 -19.64 -26.48
C ILE A 128 -7.04 -20.90 -26.47
N PRO A 129 -7.62 -21.32 -27.60
CA PRO A 129 -8.42 -22.53 -27.65
C PRO A 129 -7.64 -23.68 -27.02
N ASP A 130 -8.28 -24.43 -26.13
CA ASP A 130 -7.62 -25.54 -25.45
C ASP A 130 -6.91 -26.40 -26.49
N PRO A 131 -5.62 -26.72 -26.28
CA PRO A 131 -4.86 -27.50 -27.24
C PRO A 131 -5.60 -28.81 -27.45
N LYS A 132 -5.99 -29.08 -28.70
CA LYS A 132 -6.72 -30.30 -29.06
C LYS A 132 -5.98 -31.51 -28.46
N PRO A 133 -6.67 -32.40 -27.71
CA PRO A 133 -6.02 -33.53 -27.08
C PRO A 133 -5.33 -34.37 -28.15
N MET A 134 -4.11 -34.80 -27.87
CA MET A 134 -3.35 -35.63 -28.81
C MET A 134 -4.07 -36.98 -28.98
N LEU A 135 -4.68 -37.18 -30.15
CA LEU A 135 -5.57 -38.32 -30.43
C LEU A 135 -4.85 -39.68 -30.50
N CYS A 136 -3.51 -39.72 -30.56
CA CYS A 136 -2.68 -40.94 -30.59
C CYS A 136 -1.71 -41.01 -29.42
N LEU A 137 -2.10 -40.48 -28.25
CA LEU A 137 -1.21 -40.36 -27.10
C LEU A 137 -0.72 -41.71 -26.57
N VAL A 138 -1.58 -42.73 -26.58
CA VAL A 138 -1.25 -44.06 -26.05
C VAL A 138 -0.19 -44.74 -26.91
N GLU A 139 -0.40 -44.76 -28.22
CA GLU A 139 0.53 -45.35 -29.21
C GLU A 139 1.84 -44.56 -29.24
N ASN A 140 1.78 -43.23 -29.14
CA ASN A 140 2.95 -42.37 -29.05
C ASN A 140 3.78 -42.71 -27.80
N ASN A 141 3.14 -42.83 -26.65
CA ASN A 141 3.83 -43.16 -25.40
C ASN A 141 4.47 -44.56 -25.46
N ALA A 142 3.78 -45.55 -26.02
CA ALA A 142 4.32 -46.90 -26.17
C ALA A 142 5.53 -46.95 -27.11
N TRP A 143 5.44 -46.28 -28.27
CA TRP A 143 6.57 -46.14 -29.19
C TRP A 143 7.75 -45.42 -28.53
N MET A 144 7.50 -44.29 -27.86
CA MET A 144 8.54 -43.48 -27.22
C MET A 144 9.18 -44.20 -26.02
N ALA A 145 8.43 -45.02 -25.29
CA ALA A 145 8.97 -45.86 -24.22
C ALA A 145 9.94 -46.91 -24.79
N CYS A 146 9.50 -47.66 -25.81
CA CYS A 146 10.35 -48.66 -26.46
C CYS A 146 11.60 -48.04 -27.08
N TYR A 147 11.46 -46.88 -27.73
CA TYR A 147 12.58 -46.14 -28.32
C TYR A 147 13.64 -45.77 -27.29
N LYS A 148 13.22 -45.30 -26.11
CA LYS A 148 14.13 -44.96 -25.00
C LYS A 148 14.86 -46.20 -24.46
N GLU A 149 14.20 -47.34 -24.41
CA GLU A 149 14.77 -48.59 -23.91
C GLU A 149 15.69 -49.28 -24.95
N ASN A 150 15.44 -49.04 -26.24
CA ASN A 150 16.14 -49.72 -27.35
C ASN A 150 16.88 -48.74 -28.27
N ALA A 151 17.62 -47.80 -27.69
CA ALA A 151 18.36 -46.77 -28.45
C ALA A 151 19.39 -47.35 -29.45
N ASN A 152 19.90 -48.56 -29.19
CA ASN A 152 20.90 -49.22 -30.04
C ASN A 152 20.27 -50.04 -31.19
N ASP A 153 19.00 -50.43 -31.06
CA ASP A 153 18.31 -51.24 -32.07
C ASP A 153 16.82 -50.88 -32.13
N LEU A 154 16.52 -49.90 -32.97
CA LEU A 154 15.17 -49.36 -33.16
C LEU A 154 14.25 -50.35 -33.89
N THR A 155 14.78 -51.41 -34.51
CA THR A 155 13.97 -52.37 -35.27
C THR A 155 13.04 -53.17 -34.34
N LYS A 156 13.42 -53.33 -33.08
CA LYS A 156 12.58 -53.94 -32.02
C LYS A 156 11.31 -53.16 -31.75
N CYS A 157 11.31 -51.86 -31.99
CA CYS A 157 10.16 -50.98 -31.77
C CYS A 157 9.31 -50.78 -33.04
N ALA A 158 9.66 -51.43 -34.16
CA ALA A 158 9.02 -51.20 -35.46
C ALA A 158 7.49 -51.41 -35.43
N SER A 159 7.01 -52.41 -34.70
CA SER A 159 5.57 -52.67 -34.54
C SER A 159 4.85 -51.52 -33.82
N LEU A 160 5.48 -50.94 -32.81
CA LEU A 160 4.93 -49.81 -32.04
C LEU A 160 4.95 -48.51 -32.86
N ALA A 161 6.01 -48.28 -33.65
CA ALA A 161 6.06 -47.18 -34.62
C ALA A 161 4.93 -47.30 -35.65
N GLN A 162 4.69 -48.52 -36.15
CA GLN A 162 3.64 -48.77 -37.13
C GLN A 162 2.25 -48.51 -36.55
N ASN A 163 1.99 -48.95 -35.31
CA ASN A 163 0.74 -48.67 -34.61
C ASN A 163 0.50 -47.16 -34.45
N PHE A 164 1.53 -46.40 -34.07
CA PHE A 164 1.44 -44.94 -34.00
C PHE A 164 1.17 -44.30 -35.37
N ALA A 165 1.87 -44.76 -36.42
CA ALA A 165 1.67 -44.27 -37.78
C ALA A 165 0.26 -44.54 -38.32
N ASP A 166 -0.30 -45.72 -38.01
CA ASP A 166 -1.66 -46.09 -38.40
C ASP A 166 -2.71 -45.28 -37.61
N CYS A 167 -2.50 -45.06 -36.31
CA CYS A 167 -3.34 -44.15 -35.53
C CYS A 167 -3.31 -42.73 -36.14
N ALA A 168 -2.12 -42.19 -36.40
CA ALA A 168 -1.98 -40.85 -36.99
C ALA A 168 -2.65 -40.74 -38.36
N ARG A 169 -2.64 -41.83 -39.15
CA ARG A 169 -3.36 -41.89 -40.44
C ARG A 169 -4.86 -41.83 -40.24
N ARG A 170 -5.43 -42.61 -39.32
CA ARG A 170 -6.88 -42.59 -39.01
C ARG A 170 -7.34 -41.21 -38.55
N VAL A 171 -6.57 -40.57 -37.67
CA VAL A 171 -6.85 -39.21 -37.18
C VAL A 171 -6.88 -38.19 -38.33
N ARG A 172 -5.93 -38.26 -39.27
CA ARG A 172 -5.93 -37.38 -40.46
C ARG A 172 -7.14 -37.60 -41.36
N GLN A 173 -7.61 -38.84 -41.50
CA GLN A 173 -8.80 -39.12 -42.30
C GLN A 173 -10.08 -38.59 -41.64
N LEU A 174 -10.19 -38.75 -40.32
CA LEU A 174 -11.32 -38.20 -39.55
C LEU A 174 -11.37 -36.66 -39.60
N ALA A 175 -10.21 -36.00 -39.59
CA ALA A 175 -10.13 -34.55 -39.74
C ALA A 175 -10.61 -34.07 -41.13
N LYS A 176 -10.28 -34.81 -42.19
CA LYS A 176 -10.71 -34.48 -43.57
C LYS A 176 -12.20 -34.71 -43.83
N SER A 177 -12.86 -35.55 -43.05
CA SER A 177 -14.29 -35.85 -43.18
C SER A 177 -15.20 -34.96 -42.32
N ALA A 178 -14.62 -34.13 -41.46
CA ALA A 178 -15.34 -33.25 -40.53
C ALA A 178 -15.38 -31.78 -41.00
N ASP A 179 -14.70 -31.46 -42.09
CA ASP A 179 -14.79 -30.20 -42.86
C ASP A 179 -15.72 -30.38 -44.07
#